data_AF-A0A4Q1B4E1-F1
#
_entry.id   AF-A0A4Q1B4E1-F1
#
_cell.length_a   1.000
_cell.length_b   1.000
_cell.length_c   1.000
_cell.angle_alpha   90.00
_cell.angle_beta   90.00
_cell.angle_gamma   90.00
#
_symmetry.space_group_name_H-M   'P 1'
#
loop_
_entity.id
_entity.type
_entity.pdbx_description
1 polymer ?
#
loop_
_entity_poly.entity_id
_entity_poly.type
_entity_poly.pdbx_seq_one_letter_code
_entity_poly.pdbx_strand_id
1 'polypeptide(L)'
;MIYIIDTNILIQYPQILSRIESREMVIPKSVMDELYMFGPKTKMPDIFKFVSSFIDNGIKIIHAPKNPTKNISELDKSNYKLSDSDIDTLYIALEESKTNVPIVVTDDLKFAKVLKKNGVKTITGKVFLDESDNETINEEVKNSANKIVSSQKKQLFISFFLGIFASILGNLIYFYLNIIISTITVWGTLVALPIVGIILFWFRENFRLSYGVFEFFAGIIMSLYVFFPLFNYSTLGPKEGLQILAGLYVMVRGLDNIGKAIIGTRIEPLWEKFF
;
A
#
# COMPACT_ATOMS: atom_id res chain seq x y z
N MET A 1 -4.78 16.06 27.00
CA MET A 1 -4.36 16.21 25.58
C MET A 1 -5.04 15.11 24.81
N ILE A 2 -5.59 15.42 23.64
CA ILE A 2 -6.32 14.44 22.83
C ILE A 2 -5.46 14.11 21.62
N TYR A 3 -5.28 12.81 21.36
CA TYR A 3 -4.55 12.32 20.19
C TYR A 3 -5.52 11.84 19.14
N ILE A 4 -5.50 12.49 17.98
CA ILE A 4 -6.34 12.12 16.84
C ILE A 4 -5.50 11.29 15.88
N ILE A 5 -5.94 10.06 15.60
CA ILE A 5 -5.14 9.08 14.88
C ILE A 5 -5.59 8.98 13.43
N ASP A 6 -4.64 9.13 12.51
CA ASP A 6 -4.80 8.96 11.06
C ASP A 6 -4.81 7.46 10.67
N THR A 7 -5.48 7.13 9.55
CA THR A 7 -5.51 5.81 8.91
C THR A 7 -4.11 5.25 8.71
N ASN A 8 -3.21 6.05 8.15
CA ASN A 8 -1.84 5.63 7.85
C ASN A 8 -1.05 5.21 9.09
N ILE A 9 -1.34 5.85 10.22
CA ILE A 9 -0.70 5.55 11.49
C ILE A 9 -1.19 4.21 12.04
N LEU A 10 -2.48 3.90 11.95
CA LEU A 10 -3.02 2.60 12.39
C LEU A 10 -2.46 1.43 11.57
N ILE A 11 -2.18 1.65 10.28
CA ILE A 11 -1.58 0.64 9.40
C ILE A 11 -0.10 0.44 9.73
N GLN A 12 0.64 1.53 9.90
CA GLN A 12 2.09 1.48 10.10
C GLN A 12 2.48 1.11 11.53
N TYR A 13 1.74 1.64 12.51
CA TYR A 13 2.04 1.52 13.94
C TYR A 13 0.78 1.13 14.73
N PRO A 14 0.18 -0.05 14.48
CA PRO A 14 -0.97 -0.51 15.25
C PRO A 14 -0.66 -0.65 16.76
N GLN A 15 0.62 -0.71 17.13
CA GLN A 15 1.07 -0.72 18.53
C GLN A 15 0.67 0.53 19.31
N ILE A 16 0.36 1.64 18.64
CA ILE A 16 -0.10 2.88 19.29
C ILE A 16 -1.31 2.63 20.17
N LEU A 17 -2.20 1.69 19.78
CA LEU A 17 -3.37 1.33 20.57
C LEU A 17 -3.04 0.68 21.94
N SER A 18 -1.80 0.19 22.15
CA SER A 18 -1.38 -0.34 23.45
C SER A 18 -1.31 0.71 24.56
N ARG A 19 -1.45 2.00 24.22
CA ARG A 19 -1.41 3.17 25.12
C ARG A 19 -2.79 3.78 25.38
N ILE A 20 -3.87 3.11 24.98
CA ILE A 20 -5.25 3.60 25.11
C ILE A 20 -5.63 3.94 26.57
N GLU A 21 -5.05 3.26 27.55
CA GLU A 21 -5.31 3.48 28.97
C GLU A 21 -4.59 4.73 29.51
N SER A 22 -3.43 5.10 28.94
CA SER A 22 -2.62 6.24 29.38
C SER A 22 -2.94 7.54 28.65
N ARG A 23 -3.55 7.46 27.45
CA ARG A 23 -3.77 8.60 26.57
C ARG A 23 -5.19 8.60 26.01
N GLU A 24 -5.82 9.77 26.01
CA GLU A 24 -7.10 9.95 25.36
C GLU A 24 -6.92 9.95 23.84
N MET A 25 -7.42 8.88 23.20
CA MET A 25 -7.33 8.68 21.75
C MET A 25 -8.69 8.82 21.08
N VAL A 26 -8.65 9.50 19.94
CA VAL A 26 -9.78 9.70 19.04
C VAL A 26 -9.43 9.12 17.68
N ILE A 27 -10.35 8.33 17.13
CA ILE A 27 -10.28 7.85 15.76
C ILE A 27 -11.45 8.47 14.98
N PRO A 28 -11.18 9.25 13.93
CA PRO A 28 -12.24 9.75 13.04
C PRO A 28 -13.06 8.60 12.45
N LYS A 29 -14.37 8.79 12.32
CA LYS A 29 -15.24 7.78 11.69
C LYS A 29 -14.82 7.49 10.25
N SER A 30 -14.38 8.51 9.51
CA SER A 30 -13.86 8.37 8.14
C SER A 30 -12.61 7.50 8.07
N VAL A 31 -11.74 7.54 9.08
CA VAL A 31 -10.60 6.61 9.20
C VAL A 31 -11.08 5.17 9.36
N MET A 32 -12.10 4.93 10.19
CA MET A 32 -12.69 3.60 10.33
C MET A 32 -13.39 3.12 9.06
N ASP A 33 -14.07 4.02 8.35
CA ASP A 33 -14.75 3.71 7.09
C ASP A 33 -13.73 3.43 5.99
N GLU A 34 -12.62 4.15 5.95
CA GLU A 34 -11.49 3.88 5.07
C GLU A 34 -10.90 2.49 5.34
N LEU A 35 -10.58 2.17 6.60
CA LEU A 35 -10.11 0.83 7.01
C LEU A 35 -11.10 -0.29 6.63
N TYR A 36 -12.41 0.00 6.63
CA TYR A 36 -13.46 -0.96 6.26
C TYR A 36 -13.63 -1.11 4.73
N MET A 37 -13.59 0.01 4.01
CA MET A 37 -13.80 0.08 2.55
C MET A 37 -12.67 -0.57 1.75
N PHE A 38 -11.47 -0.69 2.34
CA PHE A 38 -10.42 -1.54 1.79
C PHE A 38 -10.85 -3.01 1.89
N GLY A 39 -11.52 -3.48 0.83
CA GLY A 39 -12.21 -4.76 0.77
C GLY A 39 -11.35 -6.01 1.08
N PRO A 40 -11.97 -7.21 1.04
CA PRO A 40 -11.40 -8.47 1.56
C PRO A 40 -10.10 -8.93 0.90
N LYS A 41 -9.66 -8.27 -0.18
CA LYS A 41 -8.40 -8.53 -0.87
C LYS A 41 -7.18 -7.85 -0.22
N THR A 42 -7.39 -6.96 0.75
CA THR A 42 -6.32 -6.35 1.54
C THR A 42 -6.32 -6.93 2.97
N LYS A 43 -5.25 -6.77 3.73
CA LYS A 43 -5.20 -7.13 5.16
C LYS A 43 -5.75 -6.03 6.09
N MET A 44 -6.32 -4.98 5.52
CA MET A 44 -7.05 -3.94 6.26
C MET A 44 -8.20 -4.48 7.11
N PRO A 45 -8.94 -5.55 6.73
CA PRO A 45 -9.95 -6.14 7.60
C PRO A 45 -9.37 -6.66 8.92
N ASP A 46 -8.11 -7.09 8.96
CA ASP A 46 -7.46 -7.53 10.19
C ASP A 46 -7.15 -6.32 11.10
N ILE A 47 -6.69 -5.20 10.52
CA ILE A 47 -6.49 -3.94 11.26
C ILE A 47 -7.82 -3.38 11.73
N PHE A 48 -8.84 -3.33 10.88
CA PHE A 48 -10.17 -2.87 11.23
C PHE A 48 -10.76 -3.69 12.38
N LYS A 49 -10.70 -5.03 12.32
CA LYS A 49 -11.13 -5.91 13.41
C LYS A 49 -10.34 -5.65 14.69
N PHE A 50 -9.02 -5.49 14.56
CA PHE A 50 -8.14 -5.17 15.68
C PHE A 50 -8.54 -3.85 16.33
N VAL A 51 -8.65 -2.75 15.57
CA VAL A 51 -9.07 -1.44 16.08
C VAL A 51 -10.48 -1.52 16.69
N SER A 52 -11.40 -2.23 16.04
CA SER A 52 -12.79 -2.35 16.51
C SER A 52 -12.89 -3.05 17.87
N SER A 53 -12.00 -3.98 18.20
CA SER A 53 -11.96 -4.63 19.53
C SER A 53 -11.55 -3.69 20.67
N PHE A 54 -11.10 -2.47 20.37
CA PHE A 54 -10.69 -1.48 21.37
C PHE A 54 -11.65 -0.29 21.50
N ILE A 55 -12.74 -0.26 20.72
CA ILE A 55 -13.76 0.79 20.84
C ILE A 55 -14.35 0.78 22.26
N ASP A 56 -14.67 -0.40 22.78
CA ASP A 56 -15.24 -0.56 24.13
C ASP A 56 -14.21 -0.30 25.25
N ASN A 57 -12.91 -0.25 24.90
CA ASN A 57 -11.80 -0.09 25.85
C ASN A 57 -11.29 1.36 25.95
N GLY A 58 -12.03 2.34 25.42
CA GLY A 58 -11.75 3.77 25.64
C GLY A 58 -11.37 4.58 24.39
N ILE A 59 -11.32 3.98 23.20
CA ILE A 59 -11.19 4.74 21.95
C ILE A 59 -12.51 5.44 21.67
N LYS A 60 -12.44 6.76 21.50
CA LYS A 60 -13.60 7.54 21.06
C LYS A 60 -13.62 7.62 19.54
N ILE A 61 -14.69 7.12 18.93
CA ILE A 61 -14.94 7.37 17.51
C ILE A 61 -15.69 8.69 17.38
N ILE A 62 -15.13 9.64 16.63
CA ILE A 62 -15.72 10.97 16.43
C ILE A 62 -16.07 11.18 14.96
N HIS A 63 -17.24 11.77 14.73
CA HIS A 63 -17.68 12.20 13.40
C HIS A 63 -17.18 13.62 13.13
N ALA A 64 -16.79 13.89 11.88
CA ALA A 64 -16.49 15.26 11.48
C ALA A 64 -17.74 16.15 11.61
N PRO A 65 -17.57 17.42 12.00
CA PRO A 65 -18.67 18.36 12.10
C PRO A 65 -19.34 18.56 10.75
N LYS A 66 -20.68 18.48 10.72
CA LYS A 66 -21.47 18.71 9.50
C LYS A 66 -21.26 20.12 8.91
N ASN A 67 -20.97 21.09 9.78
CA ASN A 67 -20.72 22.49 9.41
C ASN A 67 -19.36 22.92 9.99
N PRO A 68 -18.25 22.69 9.27
CA PRO A 68 -16.93 23.06 9.77
C PRO A 68 -16.82 24.58 9.96
N THR A 69 -16.20 24.98 11.07
CA THR A 69 -16.01 26.41 11.39
C THR A 69 -15.11 27.16 10.43
N LYS A 70 -14.29 26.43 9.66
CA LYS A 70 -13.37 26.98 8.68
C LYS A 70 -13.46 26.13 7.42
N ASN A 71 -13.81 26.72 6.29
CA ASN A 71 -13.76 26.03 5.01
C ASN A 71 -12.30 25.93 4.56
N ILE A 72 -11.82 24.71 4.35
CA ILE A 72 -10.55 24.48 3.68
C ILE A 72 -10.72 24.89 2.23
N SER A 73 -9.83 25.74 1.72
CA SER A 73 -9.88 26.17 0.33
C SER A 73 -9.76 24.97 -0.62
N GLU A 74 -10.50 24.96 -1.73
CA GLU A 74 -10.35 23.92 -2.77
C GLU A 74 -8.91 23.89 -3.34
N LEU A 75 -8.21 25.03 -3.26
CA LEU A 75 -6.79 25.14 -3.60
C LEU A 75 -5.91 24.32 -2.64
N ASP A 76 -6.17 24.35 -1.33
CA ASP A 76 -5.42 23.55 -0.36
C ASP A 76 -5.72 22.05 -0.55
N LYS A 77 -6.97 21.67 -0.86
CA LYS A 77 -7.31 20.27 -1.16
C LYS A 77 -6.56 19.74 -2.40
N SER A 78 -6.58 20.50 -3.49
CA SER A 78 -5.96 20.07 -4.76
C SER A 78 -4.43 20.13 -4.72
N ASN A 79 -3.84 21.14 -4.09
CA ASN A 79 -2.38 21.29 -4.00
C ASN A 79 -1.73 20.20 -3.14
N TYR A 80 -2.41 19.76 -2.07
CA TYR A 80 -1.87 18.77 -1.14
C TYR A 80 -2.39 17.35 -1.39
N LYS A 81 -3.38 17.17 -2.28
CA LYS A 81 -4.05 15.88 -2.57
C LYS A 81 -4.54 15.20 -1.29
N LEU A 82 -5.21 15.97 -0.42
CA LEU A 82 -5.76 15.46 0.83
C LEU A 82 -6.90 14.48 0.56
N SER A 83 -6.93 13.38 1.30
CA SER A 83 -8.07 12.46 1.30
C SER A 83 -9.27 13.06 2.03
N ASP A 84 -10.44 12.45 1.87
CA ASP A 84 -11.63 12.84 2.65
C ASP A 84 -11.41 12.56 4.16
N SER A 85 -10.66 11.51 4.51
CA SER A 85 -10.30 11.20 5.90
C SER A 85 -9.34 12.24 6.49
N ASP A 86 -8.39 12.78 5.72
CA ASP A 86 -7.50 13.86 6.14
C ASP A 86 -8.30 15.14 6.45
N ILE A 87 -9.26 15.46 5.57
CA ILE A 87 -10.13 16.64 5.73
C ILE A 87 -10.96 16.53 7.00
N ASP A 88 -11.58 15.37 7.22
CA ASP A 88 -12.37 15.10 8.42
C ASP A 88 -11.52 15.15 9.68
N THR A 89 -10.33 14.56 9.64
CA THR A 89 -9.35 14.60 10.74
C THR A 89 -8.97 16.03 11.10
N LEU A 90 -8.72 16.88 10.10
CA LEU A 90 -8.45 18.30 10.30
C LEU A 90 -9.65 19.03 10.92
N TYR A 91 -10.88 18.76 10.47
CA TYR A 91 -12.06 19.39 11.05
C TYR A 91 -12.31 18.98 12.49
N ILE A 92 -12.13 17.71 12.83
CA ILE A 92 -12.20 17.22 14.21
C ILE A 92 -11.12 17.92 15.05
N ALA A 93 -9.89 18.02 14.55
CA ALA A 93 -8.82 18.70 15.27
C ALA A 93 -9.13 20.18 15.50
N LEU A 94 -9.70 20.88 14.51
CA LEU A 94 -10.09 22.28 14.67
C LEU A 94 -11.24 22.45 15.66
N GLU A 95 -12.20 21.53 15.71
CA GLU A 95 -13.28 21.58 16.68
C GLU A 95 -12.79 21.30 18.10
N GLU A 96 -12.00 20.26 18.28
CA GLU A 96 -11.38 19.90 19.57
C GLU A 96 -10.44 20.98 20.08
N SER A 97 -9.84 21.79 19.19
CA SER A 97 -8.97 22.91 19.61
C SER A 97 -9.69 23.99 20.42
N LYS A 98 -11.03 24.01 20.40
CA LYS A 98 -11.85 24.95 21.20
C LYS A 98 -11.88 24.58 22.69
N THR A 99 -11.77 23.28 23.00
CA THR A 99 -11.96 22.75 24.36
C THR A 99 -10.71 22.07 24.88
N ASN A 100 -9.87 21.54 24.00
CA ASN A 100 -8.73 20.69 24.29
C ASN A 100 -7.48 21.15 23.51
N VAL A 101 -6.35 20.51 23.80
CA VAL A 101 -5.13 20.62 22.97
C VAL A 101 -5.05 19.36 22.11
N PRO A 102 -5.55 19.40 20.86
CA PRO A 102 -5.51 18.26 19.95
C PRO A 102 -4.11 18.13 19.35
N ILE A 103 -3.64 16.89 19.28
CA ILE A 103 -2.41 16.50 18.60
C ILE A 103 -2.79 15.45 17.57
N VAL A 104 -2.57 15.75 16.29
CA VAL A 104 -2.79 14.75 15.23
C VAL A 104 -1.54 13.92 15.07
N VAL A 105 -1.71 12.60 15.13
CA VAL A 105 -0.64 11.64 14.87
C VAL A 105 -0.71 11.29 13.39
N THR A 106 0.29 11.72 12.60
CA THR A 106 0.38 11.43 11.16
C THR A 106 1.83 11.42 10.70
N ASP A 107 2.14 10.52 9.77
CA ASP A 107 3.45 10.44 9.10
C ASP A 107 3.40 11.11 7.71
N ASP A 108 2.23 11.57 7.24
CA ASP A 108 2.14 12.31 5.99
C ASP A 108 2.63 13.76 6.17
N LEU A 109 3.75 14.05 5.53
CA LEU A 109 4.37 15.38 5.53
C LEU A 109 3.50 16.45 4.87
N LYS A 110 2.67 16.11 3.89
CA LYS A 110 1.76 17.07 3.22
C LYS A 110 0.63 17.42 4.16
N PHE A 111 -0.05 16.42 4.71
CA PHE A 111 -1.10 16.64 5.69
C PHE A 111 -0.60 17.37 6.95
N ALA A 112 0.57 16.97 7.48
CA ALA A 112 1.19 17.65 8.62
C ALA A 112 1.47 19.15 8.36
N LYS A 113 1.86 19.53 7.14
CA LYS A 113 2.03 20.95 6.77
C LYS A 113 0.70 21.71 6.80
N VAL A 114 -0.37 21.09 6.32
CA VAL A 114 -1.72 21.68 6.33
C VAL A 114 -2.23 21.86 7.76
N LEU A 115 -2.04 20.86 8.62
CA LEU A 115 -2.39 20.93 10.04
C LEU A 115 -1.63 22.07 10.74
N LYS A 116 -0.31 22.16 10.52
CA LYS A 116 0.52 23.22 11.09
C LYS A 116 0.11 24.62 10.60
N LYS A 117 -0.24 24.77 9.31
CA LYS A 117 -0.78 26.04 8.74
C LYS A 117 -2.08 26.48 9.46
N ASN A 118 -2.82 25.53 10.01
CA ASN A 118 -4.07 25.76 10.73
C ASN A 118 -3.90 25.79 12.26
N GLY A 119 -2.66 25.83 12.76
CA GLY A 119 -2.37 25.91 14.20
C GLY A 119 -2.56 24.60 14.97
N VAL A 120 -2.73 23.48 14.27
CA VAL A 120 -2.86 22.15 14.89
C VAL A 120 -1.47 21.54 15.07
N LYS A 121 -1.19 21.01 16.27
CA LYS A 121 0.07 20.31 16.55
C LYS A 121 0.05 18.92 15.93
N THR A 122 1.21 18.47 15.44
CA THR A 122 1.38 17.16 14.84
C THR A 122 2.60 16.45 15.40
N ILE A 123 2.50 15.12 15.50
CA ILE A 123 3.61 14.23 15.84
C ILE A 123 3.58 13.00 14.92
N THR A 124 4.72 12.36 14.72
CA THR A 124 4.80 11.12 13.94
C THR A 124 4.43 9.92 14.80
N GLY A 125 4.05 8.81 14.17
CA GLY A 125 3.76 7.56 14.89
C GLY A 125 4.98 7.05 15.66
N LYS A 126 6.18 7.25 15.12
CA LYS A 126 7.43 6.92 15.81
C LYS A 126 7.64 7.77 17.07
N VAL A 127 7.52 9.10 16.95
CA VAL A 127 7.66 10.01 18.10
C VAL A 127 6.61 9.70 19.15
N PHE A 128 5.37 9.40 18.74
CA PHE A 128 4.32 8.98 19.66
C PHE A 128 4.75 7.76 20.49
N LEU A 129 5.31 6.73 19.86
CA LEU A 129 5.76 5.53 20.55
C LEU A 129 6.98 5.79 21.46
N ASP A 130 7.95 6.58 20.98
CA ASP A 130 9.21 6.88 21.69
C ASP A 130 8.97 7.79 22.91
N GLU A 131 8.07 8.78 22.84
CA GLU A 131 7.70 9.66 23.96
C GLU A 131 6.99 8.91 25.11
N SER A 132 6.61 7.65 24.88
CA SER A 132 5.76 6.88 25.78
C SER A 132 6.52 5.87 26.65
N ASP A 133 7.86 5.82 26.61
CA ASP A 133 8.64 4.73 27.25
C ASP A 133 8.35 4.50 28.75
N ASN A 134 7.80 5.49 29.46
CA ASN A 134 7.43 5.39 30.88
C ASN A 134 5.93 5.16 31.17
N GLU A 135 5.06 5.11 30.15
CA GLU A 135 3.62 4.90 30.36
C GLU A 135 3.26 3.42 30.52
N THR A 136 2.08 3.12 31.07
CA THR A 136 1.54 1.76 31.11
C THR A 136 1.32 1.23 29.70
N ILE A 137 1.88 0.05 29.40
CA ILE A 137 1.72 -0.64 28.12
C ILE A 137 0.84 -1.84 28.34
N ASN A 138 -0.23 -1.95 27.56
CA ASN A 138 -0.90 -3.23 27.44
C ASN A 138 -0.09 -4.14 26.51
N GLU A 139 0.73 -5.01 27.10
CA GLU A 139 1.64 -5.91 26.38
C GLU A 139 0.89 -6.93 25.50
N GLU A 140 -0.35 -7.31 25.86
CA GLU A 140 -1.18 -8.17 25.02
C GLU A 140 -1.56 -7.48 23.70
N VAL A 141 -1.95 -6.20 23.78
CA VAL A 141 -2.28 -5.36 22.61
C VAL A 141 -1.06 -5.17 21.73
N LYS A 142 0.10 -4.86 22.34
CA LYS A 142 1.37 -4.69 21.63
C LYS A 142 1.80 -5.98 20.91
N ASN A 143 1.68 -7.13 21.56
CA ASN A 143 1.99 -8.43 20.96
C ASN A 143 1.05 -8.77 19.81
N SER A 144 -0.25 -8.50 19.97
CA SER A 144 -1.25 -8.68 18.91
C SER A 144 -0.98 -7.78 17.70
N ALA A 145 -0.67 -6.50 17.94
CA ALA A 145 -0.25 -5.57 16.90
C ALA A 145 1.03 -6.03 16.17
N ASN A 146 2.04 -6.52 16.90
CA ASN A 146 3.27 -7.07 16.32
C ASN A 146 3.02 -8.32 15.47
N LYS A 147 2.06 -9.17 15.85
CA LYS A 147 1.64 -10.34 15.07
C LYS A 147 0.99 -9.93 13.74
N ILE A 148 0.15 -8.90 13.74
CA ILE A 148 -0.45 -8.34 12.51
C ILE A 148 0.67 -7.81 11.60
N VAL A 149 1.58 -7.00 12.14
CA VAL A 149 2.69 -6.40 11.38
C VAL A 149 3.61 -7.47 10.78
N SER A 150 4.02 -8.47 11.56
CA SER A 150 4.88 -9.55 11.06
C SER A 150 4.19 -10.41 10.00
N SER A 151 2.89 -10.65 10.13
CA SER A 151 2.07 -11.35 9.13
C SER A 151 2.00 -10.60 7.80
N GLN A 152 1.84 -9.27 7.84
CA GLN A 152 1.87 -8.42 6.63
C GLN A 152 3.24 -8.47 5.95
N LYS A 153 4.32 -8.28 6.71
CA LYS A 153 5.70 -8.35 6.18
C LYS A 153 6.00 -9.69 5.52
N LYS A 154 5.64 -10.80 6.19
CA LYS A 154 5.84 -12.15 5.67
C LYS A 154 5.12 -12.36 4.35
N GLN A 155 3.87 -11.90 4.24
CA GLN A 155 3.10 -12.05 3.01
C GLN A 155 3.70 -11.23 1.86
N LEU A 156 4.03 -9.96 2.10
CA LEU A 156 4.67 -9.11 1.09
C LEU A 156 5.96 -9.73 0.58
N PHE A 157 6.78 -10.25 1.49
CA PHE A 157 8.00 -10.97 1.16
C PHE A 157 7.71 -12.22 0.31
N ILE A 158 6.81 -13.10 0.76
CA ILE A 158 6.45 -14.31 0.00
C ILE A 158 5.94 -13.96 -1.39
N SER A 159 5.03 -12.99 -1.51
CA SER A 159 4.48 -12.57 -2.80
C SER A 159 5.55 -11.99 -3.72
N PHE A 160 6.46 -11.18 -3.20
CA PHE A 160 7.58 -10.64 -3.97
C PHE A 160 8.48 -11.77 -4.52
N PHE A 161 8.90 -12.70 -3.65
CA PHE A 161 9.75 -13.84 -4.05
C PHE A 161 9.04 -14.80 -5.00
N LEU A 162 7.73 -15.00 -4.83
CA LEU A 162 6.93 -15.79 -5.76
C LEU A 162 6.92 -15.16 -7.16
N GLY A 163 6.89 -13.83 -7.25
CA GLY A 163 7.01 -13.10 -8.52
C GLY A 163 8.36 -13.34 -9.20
N ILE A 164 9.46 -13.23 -8.45
CA ILE A 164 10.81 -13.52 -8.96
C ILE A 164 10.90 -14.97 -9.44
N PHE A 165 10.42 -15.92 -8.64
CA PHE A 165 10.44 -17.33 -8.99
C PHE A 165 9.63 -17.62 -10.26
N ALA A 166 8.44 -17.01 -10.40
CA ALA A 166 7.64 -17.10 -11.61
C ALA A 166 8.38 -16.52 -12.83
N SER A 167 9.15 -15.43 -12.68
CA SER A 167 9.95 -14.88 -13.77
C SER A 167 11.08 -15.81 -14.21
N ILE A 168 11.76 -16.44 -13.26
CA ILE A 168 12.79 -17.45 -13.55
C ILE A 168 12.17 -18.63 -14.30
N LEU A 169 11.03 -19.13 -13.82
CA LEU A 169 10.32 -20.23 -14.47
C LEU A 169 9.87 -19.85 -15.89
N GLY A 170 9.33 -18.64 -16.07
CA GLY A 170 8.96 -18.12 -17.39
C GLY A 170 10.16 -18.04 -18.35
N ASN A 171 11.31 -17.58 -17.85
CA ASN A 171 12.55 -17.54 -18.62
C ASN A 171 13.06 -18.95 -19.00
N LEU A 172 12.95 -19.92 -18.09
CA LEU A 172 13.29 -21.32 -18.41
C LEU A 172 12.36 -21.90 -19.48
N ILE A 173 11.05 -21.66 -19.38
CA ILE A 173 10.08 -22.09 -20.38
C ILE A 173 10.43 -21.49 -21.74
N TYR A 174 10.79 -20.21 -21.79
CA TYR A 174 11.24 -19.54 -23.01
C TYR A 174 12.49 -20.19 -23.62
N PHE A 175 13.50 -20.50 -22.80
CA PHE A 175 14.73 -21.14 -23.26
C PHE A 175 14.48 -22.52 -23.89
N TYR A 176 13.53 -23.29 -23.35
CA TYR A 176 13.16 -24.63 -23.83
C TYR A 176 11.95 -24.63 -24.79
N LEU A 177 11.49 -23.47 -25.24
CA LEU A 177 10.25 -23.32 -26.02
C LEU A 177 10.29 -24.11 -27.34
N ASN A 178 11.45 -24.20 -28.00
CA ASN A 178 11.61 -24.99 -29.21
C ASN A 178 11.36 -26.49 -28.98
N ILE A 179 11.81 -27.03 -27.84
CA ILE A 179 11.58 -28.43 -27.48
C ILE A 179 10.08 -28.67 -27.21
N ILE A 180 9.46 -27.76 -26.46
CA ILE A 180 8.04 -27.84 -26.11
C ILE A 180 7.17 -27.79 -27.37
N ILE A 181 7.40 -26.82 -28.24
CA ILE A 181 6.61 -26.65 -29.47
C ILE A 181 6.86 -27.80 -30.46
N SER A 182 8.09 -28.31 -30.57
CA SER A 182 8.36 -29.45 -31.46
C SER A 182 7.64 -30.74 -31.03
N THR A 183 7.25 -30.83 -29.75
CA THR A 183 6.53 -31.97 -29.19
C THR A 183 5.00 -31.83 -29.34
N ILE A 184 4.49 -30.62 -29.52
CA ILE A 184 3.06 -30.31 -29.55
C ILE A 184 2.65 -29.97 -30.99
N THR A 185 1.56 -30.56 -31.48
CA THR A 185 1.04 -30.22 -32.82
C THR A 185 0.61 -28.74 -32.87
N VAL A 186 0.59 -28.12 -34.06
CA VAL A 186 0.22 -26.70 -34.23
C VAL A 186 -1.10 -26.35 -33.53
N TRP A 187 -2.08 -27.26 -33.58
CA TRP A 187 -3.37 -27.14 -32.89
C TRP A 187 -3.26 -27.09 -31.37
N GLY A 188 -2.32 -27.83 -30.77
CA GLY A 188 -2.07 -27.76 -29.33
C GLY A 188 -1.56 -26.39 -28.89
N THR A 189 -0.72 -25.74 -29.69
CA THR A 189 -0.24 -24.37 -29.39
C THR A 189 -1.38 -23.36 -29.47
N LEU A 190 -2.26 -23.48 -30.48
CA LEU A 190 -3.44 -22.62 -30.64
C LEU A 190 -4.40 -22.70 -29.45
N VAL A 191 -4.58 -23.88 -28.86
CA VAL A 191 -5.43 -24.07 -27.67
C VAL A 191 -4.72 -23.69 -26.37
N ALA A 192 -3.41 -23.92 -26.28
CA ALA A 192 -2.62 -23.60 -25.10
C ALA A 192 -2.58 -22.09 -24.81
N LEU A 193 -2.46 -21.25 -25.84
CA LEU A 193 -2.35 -19.79 -25.67
C LEU A 193 -3.57 -19.17 -24.94
N PRO A 194 -4.83 -19.42 -25.34
CA PRO A 194 -6.00 -18.98 -24.58
C PRO A 194 -6.02 -19.48 -23.13
N ILE A 195 -5.65 -20.75 -22.90
CA ILE A 195 -5.61 -21.33 -21.55
C ILE A 195 -4.58 -20.61 -20.69
N VAL A 196 -3.38 -20.36 -21.21
CA VAL A 196 -2.35 -19.57 -20.52
C VAL A 196 -2.87 -18.16 -20.21
N GLY A 197 -3.59 -17.53 -21.15
CA GLY A 197 -4.24 -16.23 -20.90
C GLY A 197 -5.19 -16.24 -19.70
N ILE A 198 -6.05 -17.27 -19.61
CA ILE A 198 -6.99 -17.44 -18.47
C ILE A 198 -6.22 -17.69 -17.17
N ILE A 199 -5.19 -18.52 -17.20
CA ILE A 199 -4.34 -18.81 -16.02
C ILE A 199 -3.64 -17.54 -15.54
N LEU A 200 -3.07 -16.74 -16.46
CA LEU A 200 -2.42 -15.47 -16.13
C LEU A 200 -3.42 -14.46 -15.56
N PHE A 201 -4.64 -14.41 -16.09
CA PHE A 201 -5.70 -13.56 -15.53
C PHE A 201 -6.07 -13.99 -14.11
N TRP A 202 -6.26 -15.30 -13.88
CA TRP A 202 -6.51 -15.84 -12.54
C TRP A 202 -5.35 -15.54 -11.59
N PHE A 203 -4.09 -15.70 -12.05
CA PHE A 203 -2.91 -15.40 -11.25
C PHE A 203 -2.82 -13.91 -10.89
N ARG A 204 -3.12 -13.00 -11.84
CA ARG A 204 -3.22 -11.56 -11.58
C ARG A 204 -4.25 -11.21 -10.52
N GLU A 205 -5.43 -11.84 -10.56
CA GLU A 205 -6.51 -11.53 -9.63
C GLU A 205 -6.26 -12.01 -8.19
N ASN A 206 -5.52 -13.12 -8.03
CA ASN A 206 -5.25 -13.71 -6.71
C ASN A 206 -3.90 -13.28 -6.12
N PHE A 207 -2.91 -12.99 -6.96
CA PHE A 207 -1.52 -12.72 -6.54
C PHE A 207 -0.97 -11.47 -7.23
N ARG A 208 -1.69 -10.36 -7.14
CA ARG A 208 -1.38 -9.11 -7.87
C ARG A 208 0.05 -8.62 -7.68
N LEU A 209 0.60 -8.68 -6.47
CA LEU A 209 2.00 -8.28 -6.20
C LEU A 209 2.98 -9.19 -6.95
N SER A 210 2.81 -10.51 -6.82
CA SER A 210 3.65 -11.49 -7.51
C SER A 210 3.56 -11.34 -9.03
N TYR A 211 2.35 -11.10 -9.55
CA TYR A 211 2.10 -10.86 -10.97
C TYR A 211 2.77 -9.57 -11.47
N GLY A 212 2.68 -8.47 -10.71
CA GLY A 212 3.32 -7.21 -11.08
C GLY A 212 4.85 -7.31 -11.08
N VAL A 213 5.43 -8.00 -10.09
CA VAL A 213 6.87 -8.33 -10.07
C VAL A 213 7.24 -9.20 -11.27
N PHE A 214 6.41 -10.21 -11.58
CA PHE A 214 6.61 -11.07 -12.74
C PHE A 214 6.65 -10.28 -14.05
N GLU A 215 5.64 -9.43 -14.30
CA GLU A 215 5.57 -8.57 -15.48
C GLU A 215 6.80 -7.66 -15.56
N PHE A 216 7.17 -7.01 -14.47
CA PHE A 216 8.34 -6.14 -14.44
C PHE A 216 9.62 -6.85 -14.89
N PHE A 217 9.95 -8.00 -14.29
CA PHE A 217 11.13 -8.77 -14.70
C PHE A 217 10.99 -9.37 -16.09
N ALA A 218 9.80 -9.83 -16.50
CA ALA A 218 9.57 -10.33 -17.85
C ALA A 218 9.84 -9.24 -18.89
N GLY A 219 9.42 -8.00 -18.64
CA GLY A 219 9.68 -6.86 -19.51
C GLY A 219 11.18 -6.48 -19.57
N ILE A 220 11.90 -6.53 -18.44
CA ILE A 220 13.37 -6.37 -18.40
C ILE A 220 14.01 -7.43 -19.29
N ILE A 221 13.65 -8.70 -19.07
CA ILE A 221 14.18 -9.84 -19.80
C ILE A 221 13.92 -9.67 -21.31
N MET A 222 12.68 -9.43 -21.72
CA MET A 222 12.31 -9.22 -23.12
C MET A 222 13.14 -8.11 -23.78
N SER A 223 13.40 -7.02 -23.07
CA SER A 223 14.16 -5.88 -23.58
C SER A 223 15.67 -6.19 -23.67
N LEU A 224 16.23 -6.88 -22.68
CA LEU A 224 17.66 -7.24 -22.65
C LEU A 224 18.03 -8.32 -23.67
N TYR A 225 17.13 -9.28 -23.92
CA TYR A 225 17.38 -10.36 -24.89
C TYR A 225 17.61 -9.85 -26.31
N VAL A 226 17.13 -8.64 -26.64
CA VAL A 226 17.41 -8.01 -27.94
C VAL A 226 18.89 -7.69 -28.13
N PHE A 227 19.61 -7.41 -27.03
CA PHE A 227 21.02 -7.02 -27.05
C PHE A 227 21.97 -8.14 -26.64
N PHE A 228 21.46 -9.34 -26.34
CA PHE A 228 22.28 -10.47 -25.91
C PHE A 228 22.59 -11.39 -27.10
N PRO A 229 23.82 -11.94 -27.25
CA PRO A 229 24.98 -11.84 -26.35
C PRO A 229 25.90 -10.64 -26.60
N LEU A 230 25.78 -9.97 -27.74
CA LEU A 230 26.62 -8.83 -28.11
C LEU A 230 25.76 -7.57 -28.22
N PHE A 231 26.02 -6.60 -27.35
CA PHE A 231 25.28 -5.35 -27.30
C PHE A 231 25.61 -4.50 -28.54
N ASN A 232 24.75 -4.58 -29.57
CA ASN A 232 24.97 -3.88 -30.84
C ASN A 232 23.68 -3.19 -31.33
N TYR A 233 23.73 -1.87 -31.47
CA TYR A 233 22.60 -1.10 -31.99
C TYR A 233 22.40 -1.27 -33.50
N SER A 234 23.43 -1.69 -34.25
CA SER A 234 23.34 -1.84 -35.70
C SER A 234 22.43 -2.99 -36.13
N THR A 235 22.05 -3.88 -35.20
CA THR A 235 21.13 -5.01 -35.43
C THR A 235 19.68 -4.69 -35.06
N LEU A 236 19.38 -3.45 -34.63
CA LEU A 236 18.02 -3.04 -34.29
C LEU A 236 17.19 -2.82 -35.56
N GLY A 237 16.41 -3.83 -35.93
CA GLY A 237 15.34 -3.71 -36.91
C GLY A 237 13.99 -3.33 -36.27
N PRO A 238 12.94 -3.22 -37.09
CA PRO A 238 11.58 -2.96 -36.62
C PRO A 238 11.06 -4.00 -35.62
N LYS A 239 11.46 -5.27 -35.77
CA LYS A 239 11.05 -6.37 -34.88
C LYS A 239 11.65 -6.20 -33.49
N GLU A 240 12.94 -5.93 -33.43
CA GLU A 240 13.70 -5.70 -32.20
C GLU A 240 13.19 -4.44 -31.48
N GLY A 241 12.92 -3.37 -32.24
CA GLY A 241 12.29 -2.16 -31.72
C GLY A 241 10.92 -2.43 -31.11
N LEU A 242 10.07 -3.22 -31.79
CA LEU A 242 8.75 -3.62 -31.26
C LEU A 242 8.88 -4.46 -29.98
N GLN A 243 9.87 -5.36 -29.92
CA GLN A 243 10.12 -6.18 -28.73
C GLN A 243 10.56 -5.33 -27.53
N ILE A 244 11.44 -4.35 -27.72
CA ILE A 244 11.83 -3.40 -26.67
C ILE A 244 10.62 -2.61 -26.20
N LEU A 245 9.81 -2.06 -27.12
CA LEU A 245 8.60 -1.31 -26.77
C LEU A 245 7.59 -2.17 -26.00
N ALA A 246 7.39 -3.43 -26.41
CA ALA A 246 6.55 -4.38 -25.70
C ALA A 246 7.10 -4.67 -24.30
N GLY A 247 8.42 -4.88 -24.16
CA GLY A 247 9.07 -5.07 -22.86
C GLY A 247 8.92 -3.87 -21.94
N LEU A 248 9.13 -2.66 -22.44
CA LEU A 248 8.90 -1.40 -21.71
C LEU A 248 7.44 -1.27 -21.24
N TYR A 249 6.48 -1.54 -22.12
CA TYR A 249 5.06 -1.51 -21.79
C TYR A 249 4.70 -2.49 -20.67
N VAL A 250 5.22 -3.73 -20.75
CA VAL A 250 5.02 -4.75 -19.71
C VAL A 250 5.67 -4.32 -18.39
N MET A 251 6.84 -3.67 -18.41
CA MET A 251 7.46 -3.13 -17.20
C MET A 251 6.59 -2.09 -16.51
N VAL A 252 6.04 -1.13 -17.26
CA VAL A 252 5.16 -0.09 -16.72
C VAL A 252 3.90 -0.70 -16.11
N ARG A 253 3.30 -1.70 -16.78
CA ARG A 253 2.16 -2.45 -16.22
C ARG A 253 2.50 -3.22 -14.96
N GLY A 254 3.69 -3.83 -14.92
CA GLY A 254 4.21 -4.50 -13.74
C GLY A 254 4.30 -3.54 -12.55
N LEU A 255 4.85 -2.34 -12.76
CA LEU A 255 4.92 -1.29 -11.73
C LEU A 255 3.53 -0.84 -11.25
N ASP A 256 2.57 -0.64 -12.16
CA ASP A 256 1.18 -0.29 -11.79
C ASP A 256 0.53 -1.39 -10.94
N ASN A 257 0.73 -2.66 -11.30
CA ASN A 257 0.22 -3.79 -10.52
C ASN A 257 0.91 -3.91 -9.14
N ILE A 258 2.22 -3.63 -9.05
CA ILE A 258 2.94 -3.55 -7.77
C ILE A 258 2.34 -2.45 -6.90
N GLY A 259 2.22 -1.22 -7.43
CA GLY A 259 1.65 -0.08 -6.73
C GLY A 259 0.26 -0.39 -6.18
N LYS A 260 -0.63 -0.92 -7.03
CA LYS A 260 -1.98 -1.33 -6.62
C LYS A 260 -2.03 -2.46 -5.60
N ALA A 261 -0.98 -3.30 -5.52
CA ALA A 261 -0.94 -4.42 -4.59
C ALA A 261 -0.37 -4.07 -3.22
N ILE A 262 0.37 -2.96 -3.12
CA ILE A 262 0.94 -2.48 -1.86
C ILE A 262 0.09 -1.39 -1.19
N ILE A 263 -0.97 -0.90 -1.84
CA ILE A 263 -1.97 -0.02 -1.23
C ILE A 263 -2.49 -0.64 0.08
N GLY A 264 -2.53 0.18 1.12
CA GLY A 264 -2.94 -0.22 2.46
C GLY A 264 -1.89 -1.04 3.22
N THR A 265 -0.63 -1.01 2.79
CA THR A 265 0.47 -1.68 3.46
C THR A 265 1.51 -0.67 3.91
N ARG A 266 2.42 -1.10 4.78
CA ARG A 266 3.51 -0.23 5.29
C ARG A 266 4.48 0.26 4.20
N ILE A 267 4.44 -0.28 2.99
CA ILE A 267 5.33 0.09 1.87
C ILE A 267 4.70 1.19 1.00
N GLU A 268 3.38 1.37 1.03
CA GLU A 268 2.68 2.39 0.25
C GLU A 268 3.26 3.80 0.41
N PRO A 269 3.51 4.33 1.63
CA PRO A 269 4.10 5.67 1.78
C PRO A 269 5.49 5.80 1.14
N LEU A 270 6.27 4.72 1.13
CA LEU A 270 7.56 4.69 0.46
C LEU A 270 7.37 4.75 -1.05
N TRP A 271 6.38 4.03 -1.57
CA TRP A 271 6.07 3.99 -2.99
C TRP A 271 5.61 5.36 -3.52
N GLU A 272 4.68 6.03 -2.85
CA GLU A 272 4.20 7.37 -3.22
C GLU A 272 5.27 8.46 -3.15
N LYS A 273 6.35 8.20 -2.40
CA LYS A 273 7.50 9.10 -2.35
C LYS A 273 8.35 9.01 -3.62
N PHE A 274 8.40 7.85 -4.27
CA PHE A 274 9.24 7.60 -5.43
C PHE A 274 8.48 7.67 -6.77
N PHE A 275 7.18 7.38 -6.78
CA PHE A 275 6.32 7.35 -7.96
C PHE A 275 5.11 8.27 -7.79
#